data_AF-A0A0C1QEV2-F1
#
_entry.id   AF-A0A0C1QEV2-F1
#
_cell.length_a   1.000
_cell.length_b   1.000
_cell.length_c   1.000
_cell.angle_alpha   90.00
_cell.angle_beta   90.00
_cell.angle_gamma   90.00
#
_symmetry.space_group_name_H-M   'P 1'
#
loop_
_entity.id
_entity.type
_entity.pdbx_description
1 polymer ?
#
loop_
_entity_poly.entity_id
_entity_poly.type
_entity_poly.pdbx_seq_one_letter_code
_entity_poly.pdbx_strand_id
1 'polypeptide(L)'
;GAGHGDIVVPVLINALKDIDDEVSIRAAEALSKVGAGHGDIVIPPLIEALEDEYEDEYVRGSAAKALGKVGAGHGDIVVPVLINALKDSYDKVRWSVAE
;
A
#
# COMPACT_ATOMS: atom_id res chain seq x y z
N GLY A 1 20.75 0.46 -9.19
CA GLY A 1 21.35 1.70 -8.66
C GLY A 1 20.53 2.14 -7.47
N ALA A 2 21.07 2.01 -6.26
CA ALA A 2 20.35 2.20 -5.00
C ALA A 2 20.01 3.67 -4.66
N GLY A 3 20.59 4.66 -5.35
CA GLY A 3 20.49 6.06 -4.94
C GLY A 3 19.19 6.82 -5.27
N HIS A 4 18.28 6.27 -6.08
CA HIS A 4 17.02 6.97 -6.44
C HIS A 4 15.85 6.56 -5.54
N GLY A 5 15.84 5.32 -5.02
CA GLY A 5 14.76 4.83 -4.16
C GLY A 5 14.65 5.60 -2.85
N ASP A 6 15.79 5.95 -2.24
CA ASP A 6 15.83 6.60 -0.93
C ASP A 6 15.29 8.04 -0.94
N ILE A 7 15.29 8.71 -2.11
CA ILE A 7 14.69 10.03 -2.29
C ILE A 7 13.22 9.91 -2.70
N VAL A 8 12.88 8.91 -3.52
CA VAL A 8 11.54 8.77 -4.09
C VAL A 8 10.55 8.18 -3.08
N VAL A 9 10.96 7.26 -2.21
CA VAL A 9 10.07 6.62 -1.22
C VAL A 9 9.38 7.64 -0.30
N PRO A 10 10.09 8.59 0.35
CA PRO A 10 9.44 9.60 1.18
C PRO A 10 8.43 10.47 0.41
N VAL A 11 8.74 10.82 -0.85
CA VAL A 11 7.85 11.62 -1.70
C VAL A 11 6.57 10.85 -2.02
N LEU A 12 6.69 9.56 -2.37
CA LEU A 12 5.54 8.71 -2.62
C LEU A 12 4.71 8.45 -1.37
N ILE A 13 5.34 8.30 -0.20
CA ILE A 13 4.60 8.17 1.08
C ILE A 13 3.79 9.44 1.37
N ASN A 14 4.33 10.62 1.07
CA ASN A 14 3.58 11.85 1.22
C ASN A 14 2.43 11.95 0.20
N ALA A 15 2.66 11.53 -1.04
CA ALA A 15 1.64 11.51 -2.09
C ALA A 15 0.52 10.48 -1.84
N LEU A 16 0.77 9.47 -1.00
CA LEU A 16 -0.25 8.51 -0.56
C LEU A 16 -1.33 9.15 0.32
N LYS A 17 -1.04 10.32 0.90
CA LYS A 17 -1.94 11.09 1.78
C LYS A 17 -2.50 12.32 1.06
N ASP A 18 -2.47 12.33 -0.27
CA ASP A 18 -3.02 13.45 -1.04
C ASP A 18 -4.55 13.43 -0.96
N ILE A 19 -5.15 14.61 -1.10
CA ILE A 19 -6.61 14.76 -1.09
C ILE A 19 -7.24 14.33 -2.42
N ASP A 20 -6.44 14.22 -3.47
CA ASP A 20 -6.86 13.64 -4.74
C ASP A 20 -6.58 12.13 -4.74
N ASP A 21 -7.66 11.34 -4.71
CA ASP A 21 -7.60 9.87 -4.68
C ASP A 21 -6.76 9.30 -5.84
N GLU A 22 -6.75 9.92 -7.02
CA GLU A 22 -5.94 9.47 -8.15
C GLU A 22 -4.44 9.62 -7.88
N VAL A 23 -4.04 10.67 -7.13
CA VAL A 23 -2.66 10.86 -6.69
C VAL A 23 -2.29 9.78 -5.67
N SER A 24 -3.16 9.51 -4.70
CA SER A 24 -2.96 8.49 -3.68
C SER A 24 -2.89 7.07 -4.27
N ILE A 25 -3.77 6.73 -5.23
CA ILE A 25 -3.74 5.47 -5.99
C ILE A 25 -2.41 5.30 -6.71
N ARG A 26 -1.98 6.31 -7.47
CA ARG A 26 -0.71 6.26 -8.22
C ARG A 26 0.50 6.17 -7.28
N ALA A 27 0.43 6.80 -6.12
CA ALA A 27 1.47 6.68 -5.10
C ALA A 27 1.57 5.24 -4.58
N ALA A 28 0.45 4.61 -4.20
CA ALA A 28 0.42 3.21 -3.79
C ALA A 28 0.94 2.27 -4.89
N GLU A 29 0.53 2.47 -6.14
CA GLU A 29 1.02 1.68 -7.27
C GLU A 29 2.53 1.84 -7.49
N ALA A 30 3.05 3.05 -7.34
CA ALA A 30 4.48 3.33 -7.45
C ALA A 30 5.27 2.70 -6.30
N LEU A 31 4.76 2.79 -5.07
CA LEU A 31 5.35 2.13 -3.89
C LEU A 31 5.44 0.62 -4.07
N SER A 32 4.45 0.00 -4.72
CA SER A 32 4.47 -1.43 -5.05
C SER A 32 5.65 -1.87 -5.93
N LYS A 33 6.24 -0.93 -6.69
CA LYS A 33 7.36 -1.17 -7.62
C LYS A 33 8.72 -0.90 -7.00
N VAL A 34 8.79 -0.29 -5.81
CA VAL A 34 10.04 -0.05 -5.07
C VAL A 34 10.66 -1.38 -4.63
N GLY A 35 9.84 -2.40 -4.41
CA GLY A 35 10.25 -3.73 -4.01
C GLY A 35 10.51 -3.85 -2.50
N ALA A 36 10.87 -5.06 -2.06
CA ALA A 36 10.97 -5.40 -0.64
C ALA A 36 12.12 -4.71 0.13
N GLY A 37 13.05 -4.07 -0.57
CA GLY A 37 14.21 -3.41 0.06
C GLY A 37 13.85 -2.21 0.94
N HIS A 38 12.62 -1.70 0.84
CA HIS A 38 12.12 -0.55 1.61
C HIS A 38 10.89 -0.92 2.47
N GLY A 39 10.66 -2.22 2.72
CA GLY A 39 9.48 -2.71 3.44
C GLY A 39 9.24 -2.01 4.77
N ASP A 40 10.28 -1.85 5.60
CA ASP A 40 10.21 -1.21 6.92
C ASP A 40 9.62 0.22 6.88
N ILE A 41 9.82 0.94 5.77
CA ILE A 41 9.39 2.35 5.62
C ILE A 41 8.04 2.43 4.88
N VAL A 42 7.81 1.52 3.93
CA VAL A 42 6.66 1.56 3.04
C VAL A 42 5.43 0.84 3.62
N ILE A 43 5.63 -0.20 4.42
CA ILE A 43 4.54 -1.01 4.97
C ILE A 43 3.63 -0.19 5.91
N PRO A 44 4.12 0.58 6.90
CA PRO A 44 3.23 1.26 7.83
C PRO A 44 2.28 2.28 7.16
N PRO A 45 2.73 3.15 6.23
CA PRO A 45 1.82 4.04 5.50
C PRO A 45 0.80 3.31 4.61
N LEU A 46 1.18 2.18 4.01
CA LEU A 46 0.24 1.38 3.21
C LEU A 46 -0.82 0.68 4.09
N ILE A 47 -0.46 0.28 5.32
CA ILE A 47 -1.45 -0.24 6.28
C ILE A 47 -2.42 0.88 6.68
N GLU A 48 -1.92 2.07 7.00
CA GLU A 48 -2.76 3.24 7.31
C GLU A 48 -3.77 3.52 6.20
N ALA A 49 -3.32 3.57 4.94
CA ALA A 49 -4.20 3.78 3.79
C ALA A 49 -5.20 2.62 3.54
N LEU A 50 -4.86 1.38 3.92
CA LEU A 50 -5.76 0.24 3.79
C LEU A 50 -6.79 0.16 4.92
N GLU A 51 -6.48 0.65 6.11
CA GLU A 51 -7.36 0.55 7.27
C GLU A 51 -8.22 1.81 7.50
N ASP A 52 -8.01 2.87 6.72
CA ASP A 52 -8.84 4.07 6.78
C ASP A 52 -10.21 3.85 6.10
N GLU A 53 -11.24 3.71 6.94
CA GLU A 53 -12.63 3.51 6.49
C GLU A 53 -13.21 4.70 5.70
N TYR A 54 -12.61 5.88 5.80
CA TYR A 54 -13.04 7.09 5.08
C TYR A 54 -12.33 7.29 3.74
N GLU A 55 -11.27 6.51 3.50
CA GLU A 55 -10.50 6.54 2.27
C GLU A 55 -11.29 5.91 1.11
N ASP A 56 -10.99 6.29 -0.13
CA ASP A 56 -11.62 5.72 -1.32
C ASP A 56 -11.26 4.21 -1.49
N GLU A 57 -12.22 3.38 -1.94
CA GLU A 57 -12.00 1.94 -2.03
C GLU A 57 -10.91 1.54 -3.04
N TYR A 58 -10.61 2.39 -4.02
CA TYR A 58 -9.53 2.16 -4.98
C TYR A 58 -8.18 2.48 -4.35
N VAL A 59 -8.09 3.49 -3.49
CA VAL A 59 -6.88 3.78 -2.68
C VAL A 59 -6.61 2.59 -1.75
N ARG A 60 -7.61 2.16 -0.97
CA ARG A 60 -7.50 0.98 -0.09
C ARG A 60 -7.09 -0.27 -0.87
N GLY A 61 -7.75 -0.54 -2.00
CA GLY A 61 -7.43 -1.68 -2.85
C GLY A 61 -6.01 -1.61 -3.44
N SER A 62 -5.53 -0.42 -3.78
CA SER A 62 -4.16 -0.23 -4.26
C SER A 62 -3.13 -0.44 -3.16
N ALA A 63 -3.45 -0.01 -1.93
CA ALA A 63 -2.62 -0.25 -0.75
C ALA A 63 -2.51 -1.74 -0.41
N ALA A 64 -3.62 -2.49 -0.43
CA ALA A 64 -3.62 -3.95 -0.26
C ALA A 64 -2.72 -4.66 -1.27
N LYS A 65 -2.85 -4.29 -2.55
CA LYS A 65 -2.01 -4.84 -3.63
C LYS A 65 -0.53 -4.49 -3.45
N ALA A 66 -0.25 -3.27 -3.01
CA ALA A 66 1.12 -2.84 -2.74
C ALA A 66 1.74 -3.63 -1.58
N LEU A 67 1.00 -3.83 -0.49
CA LEU A 67 1.41 -4.64 0.66
C LEU A 67 1.77 -6.07 0.26
N GLY A 68 0.99 -6.72 -0.61
CA GLY A 68 1.30 -8.05 -1.14
C GLY A 68 2.65 -8.13 -1.86
N LYS A 69 3.08 -7.03 -2.51
CA LYS A 69 4.33 -6.95 -3.27
C LYS A 69 5.55 -6.56 -2.43
N VAL A 70 5.38 -5.61 -1.50
CA VAL A 70 6.49 -5.10 -0.68
C VAL A 70 6.67 -5.89 0.62
N GLY A 71 5.67 -6.67 1.02
CA GLY A 71 5.64 -7.45 2.26
C GLY A 71 6.55 -8.66 2.33
N ALA A 72 7.39 -8.92 1.31
CA ALA A 72 8.36 -10.01 1.39
C ALA A 72 9.31 -9.78 2.56
N GLY A 73 9.39 -10.74 3.47
CA GLY A 73 10.15 -10.62 4.73
C GLY A 73 9.40 -9.99 5.91
N HIS A 74 8.15 -9.55 5.71
CA HIS A 74 7.30 -8.88 6.72
C HIS A 74 5.94 -9.58 6.87
N GLY A 75 5.91 -10.89 6.63
CA GLY A 75 4.66 -11.66 6.58
C GLY A 75 3.91 -11.68 7.91
N ASP A 76 4.61 -11.61 9.03
CA ASP A 76 4.02 -11.49 10.37
C ASP A 76 3.19 -10.22 10.56
N ILE A 77 3.52 -9.14 9.85
CA ILE A 77 2.79 -7.87 9.87
C ILE A 77 1.73 -7.84 8.75
N VAL A 78 2.12 -8.18 7.53
CA VAL A 78 1.28 -8.00 6.34
C VAL A 78 0.16 -9.04 6.25
N VAL A 79 0.40 -10.29 6.64
CA VAL A 79 -0.60 -11.36 6.49
C VAL A 79 -1.87 -11.10 7.32
N PRO A 80 -1.80 -10.73 8.62
CA PRO A 80 -3.00 -10.41 9.40
C PRO A 80 -3.81 -9.26 8.81
N VAL A 81 -3.13 -8.21 8.31
CA VAL A 81 -3.77 -7.04 7.69
C VAL A 81 -4.50 -7.45 6.41
N LEU A 82 -3.84 -8.20 5.53
CA LEU A 82 -4.47 -8.67 4.29
C LEU A 82 -5.64 -9.64 4.56
N ILE A 83 -5.54 -10.49 5.58
CA ILE A 83 -6.66 -11.35 6.03
C ILE A 83 -7.85 -10.49 6.47
N ASN A 84 -7.62 -9.36 7.15
CA ASN A 84 -8.68 -8.44 7.53
C ASN A 84 -9.31 -7.76 6.29
N ALA A 85 -8.48 -7.32 5.33
CA ALA A 85 -8.94 -6.70 4.09
C ALA A 85 -9.83 -7.62 3.22
N LEU A 86 -9.70 -8.95 3.35
CA LEU A 86 -10.64 -9.91 2.73
C LEU A 86 -12.08 -9.81 3.28
N LYS A 87 -12.31 -9.04 4.34
CA LYS A 87 -13.64 -8.79 4.93
C LYS A 87 -14.17 -7.39 4.61
N ASP A 88 -13.44 -6.59 3.83
CA ASP A 88 -13.83 -5.23 3.48
C ASP A 88 -15.19 -5.20 2.77
N SER A 89 -16.01 -4.20 3.08
CA SER A 89 -17.34 -3.99 2.52
C SER A 89 -17.32 -3.84 0.99
N TYR A 90 -16.21 -3.37 0.43
CA TYR A 90 -16.04 -3.12 -0.99
C TYR A 90 -15.32 -4.26 -1.68
N ASP A 91 -15.96 -4.80 -2.72
CA ASP A 91 -15.45 -5.92 -3.53
C ASP A 91 -14.06 -5.62 -4.12
N LYS A 92 -13.79 -4.35 -4.43
CA LYS A 92 -12.51 -3.91 -4.98
C LYS A 92 -11.35 -4.18 -4.03
N VAL A 93 -11.50 -3.85 -2.75
CA VAL A 93 -10.47 -4.08 -1.73
C VAL A 93 -10.24 -5.57 -1.56
N ARG A 94 -11.32 -6.37 -1.45
CA ARG A 94 -11.23 -7.82 -1.32
C ARG A 94 -10.52 -8.48 -2.51
N TRP A 95 -10.83 -8.05 -3.73
CA TRP A 95 -10.20 -8.55 -4.95
C TRP A 95 -8.70 -8.27 -4.97
N SER A 96 -8.31 -7.04 -4.61
CA SER A 96 -6.90 -6.62 -4.64
C SER A 96 -5.97 -7.42 -3.72
N VAL A 97 -6.50 -8.05 -2.66
CA VAL A 97 -5.70 -8.91 -1.77
C VAL A 97 -5.21 -10.19 -2.49
N ALA A 98 -5.95 -10.64 -3.52
CA ALA A 98 -5.67 -11.89 -4.21
C ALA A 98 -4.74 -11.75 -5.44
N GLU A 99 -4.34 -10.52 -5.81
CA GLU A 99 -3.43 -10.23 -6.94
C GLU A 99 -1.95 -10.19 -6.55
#